data_AF-A0A1S8B7N6-F1
#
_entry.id   AF-A0A1S8B7N6-F1
#
_cell.length_a   1.000
_cell.length_b   1.000
_cell.length_c   1.000
_cell.angle_alpha   90.00
_cell.angle_beta   90.00
_cell.angle_gamma   90.00
#
_symmetry.space_group_name_H-M   'P 1'
#
loop_
_entity.id
_entity.type
_entity.pdbx_description
1 polymer ?
#
loop_
_entity_poly.entity_id
_entity_poly.type
_entity_poly.pdbx_seq_one_letter_code
_entity_poly.pdbx_strand_id
1 'polypeptide(L)'
;MLVRAGLTYHSYVSEYIDEGFQFVHKNATILLHRILRFPSLEQSRDSPLESLPPFKDLQPLDKSSAYVVQVSIKIQDNYKPETREKAQAELLALKGTLKGVIDLEPAERLALDTRVKPRPG
;
A
#
# COMPACT_ATOMS: atom_id res chain seq x y z
N MET A 1 -36.21 12.85 21.55
CA MET A 1 -35.27 13.18 22.65
C MET A 1 -34.67 11.85 23.09
N LEU A 2 -33.42 11.46 22.84
CA LEU A 2 -32.19 12.14 22.43
C LEU A 2 -31.34 11.03 21.76
N VAL A 3 -31.16 11.05 20.44
CA VAL A 3 -30.21 10.13 19.78
C VAL A 3 -28.83 10.73 20.00
N ARG A 4 -28.01 10.06 20.81
CA ARG A 4 -26.60 10.42 20.97
C ARG A 4 -25.91 10.23 19.63
N ALA A 5 -25.66 11.33 18.93
CA ALA A 5 -24.70 11.38 17.84
C ALA A 5 -23.32 11.00 18.42
N GLY A 6 -22.92 9.75 18.21
CA GLY A 6 -21.54 9.34 18.44
C GLY A 6 -20.66 10.09 17.45
N LEU A 7 -19.75 10.91 17.96
CA LEU A 7 -18.75 11.65 17.17
C LEU A 7 -17.92 10.65 16.37
N THR A 8 -18.23 10.50 15.09
CA THR A 8 -17.41 9.74 14.14
C THR A 8 -16.39 10.71 13.54
N TYR A 9 -15.18 10.73 14.10
CA TYR A 9 -14.06 11.56 13.62
C TYR A 9 -13.42 11.07 12.30
N HIS A 10 -13.94 10.01 11.71
CA HIS A 10 -13.44 9.43 10.48
C HIS A 10 -14.61 9.30 9.50
N SER A 11 -14.47 9.94 8.34
CA SER A 11 -15.36 9.73 7.21
C SER A 11 -14.70 8.76 6.23
N TYR A 12 -15.53 8.08 5.43
CA TYR A 12 -15.04 7.34 4.29
C TYR A 12 -14.29 8.28 3.33
N VAL A 13 -13.19 7.79 2.74
CA VAL A 13 -12.34 8.58 1.82
C VAL A 13 -12.25 7.88 0.47
N SER A 14 -11.82 6.62 0.47
CA SER A 14 -11.71 5.81 -0.74
C SER A 14 -11.54 4.33 -0.39
N GLU A 15 -11.72 3.49 -1.39
CA GLU A 15 -11.43 2.07 -1.36
C GLU A 15 -10.73 1.65 -2.67
N TYR A 16 -9.91 0.62 -2.59
CA TYR A 16 -9.21 0.03 -3.73
C TYR A 16 -8.93 -1.45 -3.44
N ILE A 17 -8.56 -2.20 -4.48
CA ILE A 17 -8.09 -3.57 -4.36
C ILE A 17 -6.58 -3.58 -4.60
N ASP A 18 -5.85 -4.24 -3.72
CA ASP A 18 -4.43 -4.51 -3.91
C ASP A 18 -4.27 -5.94 -4.45
N GLU A 19 -3.85 -6.05 -5.71
CA GLU A 19 -3.63 -7.33 -6.39
C GLU A 19 -2.13 -7.60 -6.49
N GLY A 20 -1.68 -8.78 -6.06
CA GLY A 20 -0.29 -9.14 -6.27
C GLY A 20 0.13 -10.47 -5.68
N PHE A 21 1.44 -10.65 -5.63
CA PHE A 21 2.11 -11.80 -5.07
C PHE A 21 2.96 -11.36 -3.88
N GLN A 22 2.97 -12.20 -2.85
CA GLN A 22 3.82 -12.03 -1.68
C GLN A 22 4.88 -13.14 -1.64
N PHE A 23 6.14 -12.74 -1.55
CA PHE A 23 7.26 -13.64 -1.34
C PHE A 23 7.93 -13.31 0.00
N VAL A 24 8.50 -14.34 0.64
CA VAL A 24 9.20 -14.20 1.91
C VAL A 24 10.63 -14.68 1.73
N HIS A 25 11.59 -13.81 2.04
CA HIS A 25 13.01 -14.13 2.05
C HIS A 25 13.62 -13.72 3.39
N LYS A 26 13.93 -14.72 4.23
CA LYS A 26 14.37 -14.49 5.62
C LYS A 26 13.35 -13.60 6.36
N ASN A 27 13.78 -12.41 6.79
CA ASN A 27 12.94 -11.44 7.50
C ASN A 27 12.24 -10.45 6.55
N ALA A 28 12.59 -10.45 5.26
CA ALA A 28 12.04 -9.54 4.27
C ALA A 28 10.79 -10.11 3.62
N THR A 29 9.77 -9.27 3.48
CA THR A 29 8.60 -9.50 2.63
C THR A 29 8.78 -8.72 1.34
N ILE A 30 8.65 -9.40 0.20
CA ILE A 30 8.68 -8.83 -1.14
C ILE A 30 7.26 -8.90 -1.69
N LEU A 31 6.68 -7.75 -1.99
CA LEU A 31 5.38 -7.62 -2.64
C LEU A 31 5.60 -7.19 -4.09
N LEU A 32 5.08 -7.98 -5.02
CA LEU A 32 4.92 -7.59 -6.43
C LEU A 32 3.44 -7.37 -6.65
N HIS A 33 3.01 -6.11 -6.68
CA HIS A 33 1.60 -5.79 -6.58
C HIS A 33 1.22 -4.55 -7.40
N ARG A 34 -0.07 -4.39 -7.66
CA ARG A 34 -0.64 -3.22 -8.32
C ARG A 34 -1.99 -2.90 -7.72
N ILE A 35 -2.32 -1.61 -7.72
CA ILE A 35 -3.62 -1.15 -7.24
C ILE A 35 -4.63 -1.24 -8.37
N LEU A 36 -5.77 -1.87 -8.08
CA LEU A 36 -6.94 -1.88 -8.92
C LEU A 36 -8.02 -0.96 -8.32
N ARG A 37 -8.69 -0.23 -9.20
CA ARG A 37 -9.83 0.63 -8.88
C ARG A 37 -11.11 -0.04 -9.32
N PHE A 38 -12.16 0.26 -8.59
CA PHE A 38 -13.51 -0.07 -9.00
C PHE A 38 -13.88 0.70 -10.28
N PRO A 39 -14.64 0.10 -11.20
CA PRO A 39 -15.10 0.79 -12.40
C PRO A 39 -15.84 2.06 -11.97
N SER A 40 -15.62 3.14 -12.71
CA SER A 40 -16.11 4.48 -12.39
C SER A 40 -17.63 4.48 -12.16
N LEU A 41 -18.01 4.44 -10.89
CA LEU A 41 -19.30 4.95 -10.43
C LEU A 41 -19.07 6.45 -10.30
N GLU A 42 -19.62 7.24 -11.22
CA GLU A 42 -19.45 8.71 -11.29
C GLU A 42 -20.00 9.48 -10.07
N GLN A 43 -20.20 8.81 -8.94
CA GLN A 43 -20.74 9.39 -7.73
C GLN A 43 -19.70 9.23 -6.63
N SER A 44 -19.21 10.36 -6.13
CA SER A 44 -18.54 10.44 -4.84
C SER A 44 -19.38 9.69 -3.81
N ARG A 45 -18.87 8.56 -3.32
CA ARG A 45 -19.55 7.73 -2.33
C ARG A 45 -19.11 8.15 -0.95
N ASP A 46 -20.05 8.13 -0.01
CA ASP A 46 -19.80 8.39 1.42
C ASP A 46 -19.66 7.09 2.22
N SER A 47 -19.65 5.93 1.55
CA SER A 47 -19.53 4.60 2.16
C SER A 47 -18.83 3.59 1.24
N PRO A 48 -18.21 2.54 1.81
CA PRO A 48 -17.62 1.42 1.05
C PRO A 48 -18.66 0.65 0.23
N LEU A 49 -18.19 -0.10 -0.76
CA LEU A 49 -19.00 -1.09 -1.48
C LEU A 49 -19.54 -2.17 -0.53
N GLU A 50 -20.87 -2.38 -0.56
CA GLU A 50 -21.50 -3.50 0.17
C GLU A 50 -21.11 -4.87 -0.42
N SER A 51 -20.80 -4.91 -1.72
CA SER A 51 -20.39 -6.12 -2.42
C SER A 51 -19.30 -5.82 -3.44
N LEU A 52 -18.29 -6.68 -3.52
CA LEU A 52 -17.23 -6.57 -4.51
C LEU A 52 -17.75 -6.89 -5.92
N PRO A 53 -17.44 -6.07 -6.94
CA PRO A 53 -17.73 -6.42 -8.31
C PRO A 53 -16.85 -7.60 -8.75
N PRO A 54 -17.21 -8.26 -9.87
CA PRO A 54 -16.35 -9.24 -10.51
C PRO A 54 -14.96 -8.69 -10.76
N PHE A 55 -13.94 -9.53 -10.53
CA PHE A 55 -12.54 -9.14 -10.67
C PHE A 55 -12.19 -8.56 -12.05
N LYS A 56 -12.79 -9.11 -13.12
CA LYS A 56 -12.63 -8.66 -14.51
C LYS A 56 -13.10 -7.23 -14.77
N ASP A 57 -13.95 -6.68 -13.90
CA ASP A 57 -14.51 -5.34 -14.04
C ASP A 57 -13.63 -4.28 -13.35
N LEU A 58 -12.63 -4.70 -12.57
CA LEU A 58 -11.65 -3.83 -11.94
C LEU A 58 -10.64 -3.29 -12.95
N GLN A 59 -10.20 -2.05 -12.76
CA GLN A 59 -9.27 -1.36 -13.65
C GLN A 59 -7.98 -1.01 -12.94
N PRO A 60 -6.79 -1.24 -13.53
CA PRO A 60 -5.53 -0.79 -12.95
C PRO A 60 -5.52 0.72 -12.66
N LEU A 61 -4.96 1.11 -11.51
CA LEU A 61 -4.71 2.49 -11.15
C LEU A 61 -3.77 3.15 -12.17
N ASP A 62 -2.68 2.45 -12.49
CA ASP A 62 -1.75 2.80 -13.55
C ASP A 62 -2.17 2.15 -14.87
N LYS A 63 -2.45 2.98 -15.88
CA LYS A 63 -2.87 2.54 -17.22
C LYS A 63 -1.78 1.76 -17.95
N SER A 64 -0.52 1.89 -17.55
CA SER A 64 0.58 1.09 -18.11
C SER A 64 0.50 -0.38 -17.71
N SER A 65 -0.35 -0.73 -16.73
CA SER A 65 -0.43 -2.06 -16.11
C SER A 65 0.88 -2.51 -15.45
N ALA A 66 1.78 -1.58 -15.12
CA ALA A 66 2.98 -1.88 -14.36
C ALA A 66 2.65 -2.36 -12.94
N TYR A 67 3.60 -3.12 -12.38
CA TYR A 67 3.58 -3.56 -10.99
C TYR A 67 4.60 -2.76 -10.19
N VAL A 68 4.30 -2.57 -8.92
CA VAL A 68 5.20 -2.05 -7.91
C VAL A 68 5.88 -3.22 -7.21
N VAL A 69 7.18 -3.10 -7.00
CA VAL A 69 7.95 -4.03 -6.18
C VAL A 69 8.30 -3.34 -4.87
N GLN A 70 7.72 -3.81 -3.78
CA GLN A 70 8.00 -3.32 -2.44
C GLN A 70 8.73 -4.38 -1.64
N VAL A 71 9.86 -4.01 -1.05
CA VAL A 71 10.61 -4.85 -0.12
C VAL A 71 10.60 -4.21 1.26
N SER A 72 10.19 -4.97 2.28
CA SER A 72 10.06 -4.44 3.63
C SER A 72 10.41 -5.47 4.71
N ILE A 73 10.87 -4.99 5.86
CA ILE A 73 11.06 -5.77 7.08
C ILE A 73 10.19 -5.13 8.17
N LYS A 74 9.35 -5.93 8.82
CA LYS A 74 8.54 -5.47 9.96
C LYS A 74 9.33 -5.62 11.25
N ILE A 75 9.51 -4.52 11.97
CA ILE A 75 10.16 -4.50 13.28
C ILE A 75 9.08 -4.35 14.36
N GLN A 76 9.03 -5.27 15.32
CA GLN A 76 8.06 -5.22 16.43
C GLN A 76 8.53 -4.30 17.56
N ASP A 77 9.79 -4.44 17.97
CA ASP A 77 10.39 -3.63 19.04
C ASP A 77 11.30 -2.56 18.43
N ASN A 78 10.81 -1.33 18.46
CA ASN A 78 11.48 -0.20 17.84
C ASN A 78 12.38 0.60 18.81
N TYR A 79 12.53 0.12 20.05
CA TYR A 79 13.29 0.80 21.11
C TYR A 79 14.80 0.50 21.03
N LYS A 80 15.20 -0.56 20.33
CA LYS A 80 16.61 -0.94 20.15
C LYS A 80 17.14 -0.45 18.80
N PRO A 81 18.02 0.57 18.75
CA PRO A 81 18.54 1.11 17.50
C PRO A 81 19.26 0.03 16.66
N GLU A 82 19.96 -0.89 17.31
CA GLU A 82 20.62 -2.04 16.68
C GLU A 82 19.68 -2.89 15.82
N THR A 83 18.39 -2.98 16.20
CA THR A 83 17.40 -3.76 15.43
C THR A 83 17.05 -3.07 14.11
N ARG A 84 16.98 -1.74 14.10
CA ARG A 84 16.77 -0.95 12.87
C ARG A 84 17.97 -1.02 11.95
N GLU A 85 19.17 -0.86 12.50
CA GLU A 85 20.43 -0.91 11.74
C GLU A 85 20.60 -2.27 11.07
N LYS A 86 20.31 -3.36 11.79
CA LYS A 86 20.32 -4.71 11.23
C LYS A 86 19.30 -4.88 10.11
N ALA A 87 18.06 -4.43 10.30
CA ALA A 87 17.03 -4.51 9.26
C ALA A 87 17.41 -3.70 8.00
N GLN A 88 17.98 -2.51 8.19
CA GLN A 88 18.47 -1.68 7.09
C GLN A 88 19.61 -2.37 6.33
N ALA A 89 20.58 -2.96 7.05
CA ALA A 89 21.67 -3.71 6.44
C ALA A 89 21.15 -4.92 5.64
N GLU A 90 20.15 -5.65 6.17
CA GLU A 90 19.50 -6.76 5.48
C GLU A 90 18.80 -6.31 4.18
N LEU A 91 18.08 -5.18 4.21
CA LEU A 91 17.45 -4.60 3.02
C LEU A 91 18.49 -4.17 1.96
N LEU A 92 19.60 -3.56 2.37
CA LEU A 92 20.67 -3.16 1.45
C LEU A 92 21.37 -4.37 0.81
N ALA A 93 21.61 -5.43 1.59
CA ALA A 93 22.14 -6.68 1.05
C ALA A 93 21.20 -7.32 0.03
N LEU A 94 19.88 -7.28 0.30
CA LEU A 94 18.86 -7.77 -0.64
C LEU A 94 18.77 -6.90 -1.90
N LYS A 95 18.84 -5.56 -1.79
CA LYS A 95 19.00 -4.65 -2.95
C LYS A 95 20.20 -5.05 -3.80
N GLY A 96 21.35 -5.31 -3.16
CA GLY A 96 22.55 -5.79 -3.86
C GLY A 96 22.35 -7.11 -4.59
N THR A 97 21.61 -8.04 -4.00
CA THR A 97 21.30 -9.36 -4.58
C THR A 97 20.39 -9.26 -5.80
N LEU A 98 19.43 -8.32 -5.79
CA LEU A 98 18.47 -8.12 -6.87
C LEU A 98 18.98 -7.20 -7.99
N LYS A 99 20.20 -6.66 -7.85
CA LYS A 99 20.81 -5.77 -8.83
C LYS A 99 20.89 -6.44 -10.21
N GLY A 100 20.42 -5.73 -11.22
CA GLY A 100 20.36 -6.21 -12.61
C GLY A 100 19.04 -6.91 -12.98
N VAL A 101 18.20 -7.25 -11.99
CA VAL A 101 16.81 -7.70 -12.22
C VAL A 101 15.85 -6.55 -11.95
N ILE A 102 16.00 -5.88 -10.80
CA ILE A 102 15.14 -4.78 -10.36
C ILE A 102 16.02 -3.73 -9.69
N ASP A 103 15.78 -2.45 -9.99
CA ASP A 103 16.41 -1.34 -9.28
C ASP A 103 15.52 -0.89 -8.13
N LEU A 104 15.96 -1.13 -6.89
CA LEU A 104 15.19 -0.82 -5.68
C LEU A 104 15.71 0.47 -5.08
N GLU A 105 14.88 1.49 -4.97
CA GLU A 105 15.23 2.73 -4.29
C GLU A 105 14.48 2.90 -2.97
N PRO A 106 15.07 3.59 -1.97
CA PRO A 106 14.32 3.98 -0.79
C PRO A 106 13.07 4.77 -1.18
N ALA A 107 11.92 4.38 -0.63
CA ALA A 107 10.67 5.06 -0.90
C ALA A 107 10.72 6.53 -0.43
N GLU A 108 10.17 7.42 -1.25
CA GLU A 108 10.09 8.84 -0.91
C GLU A 108 9.14 9.04 0.29
N ARG A 109 9.62 9.70 1.36
CA ARG A 109 8.84 9.89 2.59
C ARG A 109 7.48 10.54 2.36
N LEU A 110 7.43 11.54 1.48
CA LEU A 110 6.20 12.28 1.18
C LEU A 110 5.19 11.45 0.39
N ALA A 111 5.66 10.53 -0.46
CA ALA A 111 4.80 9.60 -1.17
C ALA A 111 4.11 8.58 -0.23
N LEU A 112 4.70 8.34 0.94
CA LEU A 112 4.15 7.47 1.99
C LEU A 112 3.33 8.23 3.05
N ASP A 113 3.22 9.55 2.94
CA ASP A 113 2.47 10.34 3.91
C ASP A 113 0.96 10.30 3.61
N THR A 114 0.23 9.49 4.37
CA THR A 114 -1.22 9.33 4.21
C THR A 114 -2.03 10.59 4.56
N ARG A 115 -1.40 11.65 5.09
CA ARG A 115 -2.05 12.93 5.36
C ARG A 115 -2.16 13.82 4.12
N VAL A 116 -1.46 13.47 3.04
CA VAL A 116 -1.60 14.16 1.76
C VAL A 116 -3.02 13.91 1.27
N LYS A 117 -3.80 14.99 1.10
CA LYS A 117 -5.15 14.89 0.56
C LYS A 117 -5.07 14.17 -0.79
N PRO A 118 -5.86 13.10 -1.01
CA PRO A 118 -5.95 12.51 -2.32
C PRO A 118 -6.36 13.62 -3.30
N ARG A 119 -5.62 13.78 -4.41
CA ARG A 119 -6.04 14.73 -5.45
C ARG A 119 -7.44 14.30 -5.91
N PRO A 120 -8.39 15.23 -6.07
CA PRO A 120 -9.61 14.92 -6.80
C PRO A 120 -9.20 14.43 -8.20
N GLY A 121 -9.66 13.24 -8.54
CA GLY A 121 -9.52 12.65 -9.87
C GLY A 121 -10.48 13.27 -10.86
#